data_AF-A0A7Z9YYM7-F1
#
_entry.id   AF-A0A7Z9YYM7-F1
#
_cell.length_a   1.000
_cell.length_b   1.000
_cell.length_c   1.000
_cell.angle_alpha   90.00
_cell.angle_beta   90.00
_cell.angle_gamma   90.00
#
_symmetry.space_group_name_H-M   'P 1'
#
loop_
_entity.id
_entity.type
_entity.pdbx_description
1 polymer ?
#
loop_
_entity_poly.entity_id
_entity_poly.type
_entity_poly.pdbx_seq_one_letter_code
_entity_poly.pdbx_strand_id
1 'polypeptide(L)'
;MKSRISIPKSIIAAIAALFLCLLAGQASAGSIKHLKAPDDAADCYECHKKVTPRIAQNWYESKHGVALMKCFVCHGQPDGKGSIPFMVVPEPKAVCRKCHEPAMIRMEKKFGIDPDCYKCHVFHQNSLHHDAYGKSESKSN
;
A
#
# COMPACT_ATOMS: atom_id res chain seq x y z
N MET A 1 -7.85 6.77 57.54
CA MET A 1 -6.51 6.15 57.36
C MET A 1 -6.26 5.94 55.88
N LYS A 2 -5.33 6.68 55.26
CA LYS A 2 -4.93 6.47 53.85
C LYS A 2 -3.77 5.48 53.85
N SER A 3 -4.05 4.22 53.52
CA SER A 3 -3.03 3.18 53.40
C SER A 3 -2.10 3.53 52.22
N ARG A 4 -0.83 3.83 52.52
CA ARG A 4 0.19 4.08 51.50
C ARG A 4 0.68 2.72 51.00
N ILE A 5 0.19 2.30 49.84
CA ILE A 5 0.70 1.12 49.15
C ILE A 5 2.08 1.48 48.59
N SER A 6 3.13 0.86 49.15
CA SER A 6 4.51 1.01 48.67
C SER A 6 4.75 0.02 47.54
N ILE A 7 4.82 0.50 46.30
CA ILE A 7 5.12 -0.34 45.14
C ILE A 7 6.63 -0.64 45.14
N PRO A 8 7.06 -1.91 45.07
CA PRO A 8 8.46 -2.28 45.06
C PRO A 8 9.15 -1.74 43.81
N LYS A 9 10.41 -1.29 43.98
CA LYS A 9 11.22 -0.66 42.91
C LYS A 9 11.38 -1.54 41.66
N SER A 10 11.31 -2.86 41.82
CA SER A 10 11.33 -3.84 40.73
C SER A 10 10.11 -3.76 39.82
N ILE A 11 8.92 -3.50 40.37
CA ILE A 11 7.68 -3.35 39.57
C ILE A 11 7.69 -2.03 38.80
N ILE A 12 8.20 -0.96 39.43
CA ILE A 12 8.35 0.35 38.77
C ILE A 12 9.33 0.25 37.59
N ALA A 13 10.46 -0.45 37.79
CA ALA A 13 11.44 -0.68 36.73
C ALA A 13 10.87 -1.51 35.56
N ALA A 14 10.08 -2.56 35.85
CA ALA A 14 9.45 -3.38 34.81
C ALA A 14 8.41 -2.62 33.99
N ILE A 15 7.58 -1.79 34.63
CA ILE A 15 6.59 -0.95 33.94
C ILE A 15 7.30 0.10 33.08
N ALA A 16 8.36 0.73 33.59
CA ALA A 16 9.14 1.71 32.84
C ALA A 16 9.80 1.08 31.61
N ALA A 17 10.37 -0.12 31.73
CA ALA A 17 10.95 -0.86 30.61
C ALA A 17 9.90 -1.24 29.56
N LEU A 18 8.71 -1.67 29.99
CA LEU A 18 7.61 -2.02 29.08
C LEU A 18 7.10 -0.79 28.32
N PHE A 19 6.95 0.36 29.01
CA PHE A 19 6.57 1.63 28.38
C PHE A 19 7.62 2.12 27.37
N LEU A 20 8.91 1.95 27.67
CA LEU A 20 10.00 2.31 26.76
C LEU A 20 10.00 1.45 25.49
N CYS A 21 9.73 0.15 25.60
CA CYS A 21 9.58 -0.75 24.46
C CYS A 21 8.36 -0.40 23.58
N LEU A 22 7.24 0.00 24.20
CA LEU A 22 6.04 0.43 23.47
C LEU A 22 6.26 1.74 22.69
N LEU A 23 7.11 2.63 23.20
CA LEU A 23 7.49 3.88 22.49
C LEU A 23 8.48 3.62 21.35
N ALA A 24 9.42 2.69 21.51
CA ALA A 24 10.41 2.35 20.49
C ALA A 24 9.83 1.63 19.26
N GLY A 25 8.63 1.04 19.37
CA GLY A 25 7.94 0.36 18.27
C GLY A 25 7.32 1.30 17.22
N GLN A 26 7.28 2.61 17.46
CA GLN A 26 6.70 3.59 16.54
C GLN A 26 7.76 4.21 15.61
N ALA A 27 8.58 3.37 14.97
CA ALA A 27 9.35 3.82 13.82
C ALA A 27 8.40 3.93 12.62
N SER A 28 7.77 5.09 12.45
CA SER A 28 7.04 5.39 11.22
C SER A 28 8.03 5.34 10.06
N ALA A 29 7.76 4.50 9.05
CA ALA A 29 8.46 4.46 7.76
C ALA A 29 8.18 5.73 6.91
N GLY A 30 8.17 6.90 7.54
CA GLY A 30 8.04 8.19 6.91
C GLY A 30 9.37 8.55 6.27
N SER A 31 9.37 8.61 4.94
CA SER A 31 10.39 9.30 4.14
C SER A 31 11.72 8.56 3.92
N ILE A 32 11.67 7.28 3.51
CA ILE A 32 12.79 6.76 2.69
C ILE A 32 12.75 7.53 1.37
N LYS A 33 13.74 8.42 1.15
CA LYS A 33 13.93 9.05 -0.16
C LYS A 33 14.18 7.94 -1.15
N HIS A 34 13.33 7.80 -2.17
CA HIS A 34 13.56 6.83 -3.24
C HIS A 34 14.93 7.16 -3.84
N LEU A 35 15.82 6.16 -3.90
CA LEU A 35 17.16 6.36 -4.43
C LEU A 35 17.02 6.86 -5.87
N LYS A 36 17.89 7.81 -6.25
CA LYS A 36 18.04 8.19 -7.67
C LYS A 36 18.56 6.95 -8.36
N ALA A 37 17.63 6.30 -9.06
CA ALA A 37 17.92 5.10 -9.78
C ALA A 37 18.80 5.49 -10.99
N PRO A 38 19.83 4.70 -11.38
CA PRO A 38 20.71 5.03 -12.50
C PRO A 38 19.92 5.20 -13.82
N ASP A 39 20.51 5.75 -14.87
CA ASP A 39 19.76 6.23 -16.06
C ASP A 39 18.99 5.12 -16.82
N ASP A 40 19.27 3.85 -16.52
CA ASP A 40 18.60 2.62 -16.95
C ASP A 40 17.48 2.13 -16.01
N ALA A 41 17.26 2.82 -14.90
CA ALA A 41 16.43 2.38 -13.79
C ALA A 41 14.95 2.80 -13.88
N ALA A 42 14.45 2.86 -15.11
CA ALA A 42 13.01 2.75 -15.36
C ALA A 42 12.45 1.41 -14.87
N ASP A 43 13.31 0.41 -14.58
CA ASP A 43 12.89 -0.86 -14.03
C ASP A 43 12.85 -0.86 -12.49
N CYS A 44 11.79 -0.26 -11.94
CA CYS A 44 11.49 -0.28 -10.51
C CYS A 44 11.49 -1.71 -9.94
N TYR A 45 11.17 -2.71 -10.77
CA TYR A 45 11.05 -4.10 -10.37
C TYR A 45 12.39 -4.71 -9.94
N GLU A 46 13.51 -4.37 -10.58
CA GLU A 46 14.83 -4.97 -10.30
C GLU A 46 15.31 -4.72 -8.87
N CYS A 47 15.01 -3.54 -8.33
CA CYS A 47 15.26 -3.23 -6.94
C CYS A 47 14.16 -3.81 -6.04
N HIS A 48 12.88 -3.59 -6.40
CA HIS A 48 11.76 -3.99 -5.55
C HIS A 48 11.57 -5.51 -5.39
N LYS A 49 12.03 -6.32 -6.35
CA LYS A 49 12.09 -7.78 -6.18
C LYS A 49 13.09 -8.22 -5.10
N LYS A 50 14.08 -7.37 -4.76
CA LYS A 50 15.08 -7.61 -3.71
C LYS A 50 14.66 -7.03 -2.37
N VAL A 51 14.19 -5.77 -2.36
CA VAL A 51 13.88 -5.05 -1.11
C VAL A 51 12.46 -5.25 -0.61
N THR A 52 11.51 -5.56 -1.51
CA THR A 52 10.10 -5.82 -1.19
C THR A 52 9.56 -7.03 -1.98
N PRO A 53 10.21 -8.21 -1.89
CA PRO A 53 9.99 -9.34 -2.79
C PRO A 53 8.52 -9.76 -2.89
N ARG A 54 7.81 -9.82 -1.75
CA ARG A 54 6.39 -10.21 -1.73
C ARG A 54 5.49 -9.22 -2.45
N ILE A 55 5.72 -7.91 -2.28
CA ILE A 55 4.90 -6.87 -2.94
C ILE A 55 5.18 -6.88 -4.44
N ALA A 56 6.45 -6.95 -4.83
CA ALA A 56 6.86 -7.03 -6.22
C ALA A 56 6.27 -8.27 -6.92
N GLN A 57 6.31 -9.43 -6.25
CA GLN A 57 5.74 -10.66 -6.78
C GLN A 57 4.22 -10.57 -6.91
N ASN A 58 3.52 -10.09 -5.87
CA ASN A 58 2.07 -9.95 -5.96
C ASN A 58 1.65 -8.96 -7.06
N TRP A 59 2.40 -7.87 -7.27
CA TRP A 59 2.16 -6.97 -8.40
C TRP A 59 2.37 -7.70 -9.73
N TYR A 60 3.49 -8.41 -9.89
CA TYR A 60 3.85 -9.15 -11.09
C TYR A 60 2.76 -10.14 -11.50
N GLU A 61 2.17 -10.82 -10.51
CA GLU A 61 1.09 -11.79 -10.68
C GLU A 61 -0.32 -11.18 -10.69
N SER A 62 -0.46 -9.88 -10.49
CA SER A 62 -1.75 -9.20 -10.52
C SER A 62 -2.21 -8.92 -11.95
N LYS A 63 -3.51 -8.65 -12.14
CA LYS A 63 -4.04 -8.15 -13.42
C LYS A 63 -3.26 -6.95 -14.00
N HIS A 64 -2.76 -6.05 -13.15
CA HIS A 64 -1.98 -4.90 -13.61
C HIS A 64 -0.56 -5.28 -14.03
N GLY A 65 0.07 -6.23 -13.34
CA GLY A 65 1.39 -6.75 -13.71
C GLY A 65 1.36 -7.52 -15.02
N VAL A 66 0.39 -8.44 -15.19
CA VAL A 66 0.24 -9.21 -16.44
C VAL A 66 -0.16 -8.34 -17.64
N ALA A 67 -0.86 -7.23 -17.41
CA ALA A 67 -1.17 -6.22 -18.42
C ALA A 67 0.01 -5.25 -18.68
N LEU A 68 1.18 -5.52 -18.12
CA LEU A 68 2.42 -4.73 -18.26
C LEU A 68 2.29 -3.29 -17.77
N MET A 69 1.37 -3.02 -16.85
CA MET A 69 1.18 -1.69 -16.28
C MET A 69 2.32 -1.36 -15.32
N LYS A 70 3.22 -0.48 -15.78
CA LYS A 70 4.44 -0.14 -15.05
C LYS A 70 4.16 0.56 -13.72
N CYS A 71 5.04 0.38 -12.74
CA CYS A 71 4.88 0.90 -11.38
C CYS A 71 4.61 2.42 -11.36
N PHE A 72 5.31 3.18 -12.21
CA PHE A 72 5.19 4.63 -12.29
C PHE A 72 3.82 5.12 -12.80
N VAL A 73 2.98 4.25 -13.39
CA VAL A 73 1.63 4.63 -13.82
C VAL A 73 0.76 4.98 -12.62
N CYS A 74 0.95 4.27 -11.51
CA CYS A 74 0.26 4.55 -10.25
C CYS A 74 1.15 5.33 -9.27
N HIS A 75 2.46 5.10 -9.27
CA HIS A 75 3.37 5.72 -8.30
C HIS A 75 3.99 7.03 -8.77
N GLY A 76 3.87 7.42 -10.04
CA GLY A 76 4.63 8.52 -10.63
C GLY A 76 6.10 8.17 -10.87
N GLN A 77 6.86 9.09 -11.48
CA GLN A 77 8.31 8.92 -11.64
C GLN A 77 9.07 9.73 -10.57
N PRO A 78 10.08 9.15 -9.89
CA PRO A 78 10.84 9.84 -8.87
C PRO A 78 11.56 11.12 -9.33
N ASP A 79 11.82 11.25 -10.65
CA ASP A 79 12.45 12.44 -11.24
C ASP A 79 11.45 13.57 -11.55
N GLY A 80 10.18 13.37 -11.23
CA GLY A 80 9.10 14.34 -11.44
C GLY A 80 8.56 14.41 -12.86
N LYS A 81 9.04 13.58 -13.79
CA LYS A 81 8.58 13.58 -15.20
C LYS A 81 7.36 12.69 -15.47
N GLY A 82 6.83 12.05 -14.44
CA GLY A 82 5.64 11.20 -14.54
C GLY A 82 4.35 12.00 -14.79
N SER A 83 3.31 11.31 -15.28
CA SER A 83 1.97 11.88 -15.49
C SER A 83 1.19 12.16 -14.20
N ILE A 84 1.77 11.80 -13.05
CA ILE A 84 1.31 12.08 -11.69
C ILE A 84 2.53 12.34 -10.79
N PRO A 85 2.34 13.10 -9.69
CA PRO A 85 3.38 13.26 -8.68
C PRO A 85 3.85 11.90 -8.14
N PHE A 86 5.15 11.80 -7.85
CA PHE A 86 5.69 10.59 -7.25
C PHE A 86 5.15 10.39 -5.84
N MET A 87 4.51 9.25 -5.58
CA MET A 87 4.00 8.87 -4.26
C MET A 87 4.21 7.37 -3.99
N VAL A 88 4.82 7.05 -2.85
CA VAL A 88 4.98 5.66 -2.39
C VAL A 88 3.62 5.02 -2.07
N VAL A 89 2.67 5.81 -1.61
CA VAL A 89 1.27 5.41 -1.38
C VAL A 89 0.38 6.33 -2.21
N PRO A 90 -0.02 5.92 -3.43
CA PRO A 90 -0.83 6.76 -4.31
C PRO A 90 -2.26 6.94 -3.80
N GLU A 91 -2.84 8.10 -4.08
CA GLU A 91 -4.24 8.38 -3.75
C GLU A 91 -5.16 7.70 -4.78
N PRO A 92 -6.07 6.79 -4.35
CA PRO A 92 -6.86 5.97 -5.28
C PRO A 92 -7.78 6.76 -6.22
N LYS A 93 -8.37 7.88 -5.81
CA LYS A 93 -9.19 8.70 -6.74
C LYS A 93 -8.34 9.21 -7.89
N ALA A 94 -7.12 9.66 -7.62
CA ALA A 94 -6.23 10.26 -8.61
C ALA A 94 -5.65 9.24 -9.57
N VAL A 95 -5.39 8.00 -9.12
CA VAL A 95 -4.75 6.98 -9.96
C VAL A 95 -5.74 5.99 -10.58
N CYS A 96 -6.74 5.52 -9.83
CA CYS A 96 -7.67 4.50 -10.31
C CYS A 96 -8.68 5.10 -11.29
N ARG A 97 -9.22 6.30 -11.03
CA ARG A 97 -10.25 6.91 -11.90
C ARG A 97 -9.76 7.16 -13.32
N LYS A 98 -8.46 7.44 -13.51
CA LYS A 98 -7.87 7.66 -14.84
C LYS A 98 -8.18 6.53 -15.83
N CYS A 99 -8.33 5.30 -15.33
CA CYS A 99 -8.67 4.13 -16.15
C CYS A 99 -10.03 3.51 -15.81
N HIS A 100 -10.51 3.67 -14.58
CA HIS A 100 -11.70 2.98 -14.06
C HIS A 100 -12.92 3.89 -13.82
N GLU A 101 -12.87 5.16 -14.21
CA GLU A 101 -13.94 6.13 -13.96
C GLU A 101 -15.36 5.63 -14.32
N PRO A 102 -15.62 5.05 -15.50
CA PRO A 102 -16.96 4.57 -15.81
C PRO A 102 -17.46 3.48 -14.86
N ALA A 103 -16.57 2.61 -14.38
CA ALA A 103 -16.92 1.57 -13.41
C ALA A 103 -17.14 2.15 -12.02
N MET A 104 -16.31 3.11 -11.60
CA MET A 104 -16.42 3.78 -10.31
C MET A 104 -17.72 4.58 -10.22
N ILE A 105 -18.09 5.34 -11.26
CA ILE A 105 -19.37 6.06 -11.33
C ILE A 105 -20.57 5.10 -11.19
N ARG A 106 -20.51 3.92 -11.83
CA ARG A 106 -21.58 2.91 -11.69
C ARG A 106 -21.65 2.33 -10.27
N MET A 107 -20.50 2.09 -9.64
CA MET A 107 -20.44 1.57 -8.28
C MET A 107 -20.98 2.59 -7.26
N GLU A 108 -20.58 3.85 -7.40
CA GLU A 108 -21.08 4.96 -6.59
C GLU A 108 -22.60 5.11 -6.76
N LYS A 109 -23.08 5.16 -8.01
CA LYS A 109 -24.52 5.30 -8.29
C LYS A 109 -25.35 4.13 -7.75
N LYS A 110 -24.86 2.90 -7.86
CA LYS A 110 -25.61 1.70 -7.49
C LYS A 110 -25.52 1.36 -6.00
N PHE A 111 -24.37 1.59 -5.39
CA PHE A 111 -24.06 1.09 -4.05
C PHE A 111 -23.63 2.19 -3.06
N GLY A 112 -23.50 3.45 -3.50
CA GLY A 112 -23.02 4.55 -2.66
C GLY A 112 -21.55 4.42 -2.27
N ILE A 113 -20.75 3.67 -3.04
CA ILE A 113 -19.34 3.40 -2.77
C ILE A 113 -18.46 4.35 -3.59
N ASP A 114 -17.88 5.37 -2.94
CA ASP A 114 -16.82 6.26 -3.45
C ASP A 114 -15.91 6.68 -2.27
N PRO A 115 -14.57 6.81 -2.42
CA PRO A 115 -13.63 6.20 -3.33
C PRO A 115 -12.80 5.10 -2.65
N ASP A 116 -13.39 4.31 -1.77
CA ASP A 116 -12.63 3.34 -1.00
C ASP A 116 -12.55 1.98 -1.68
N CYS A 117 -12.35 1.97 -3.01
CA CYS A 117 -12.33 0.74 -3.82
C CYS A 117 -11.35 -0.30 -3.26
N TYR A 118 -10.25 0.18 -2.69
CA TYR A 118 -9.17 -0.64 -2.14
C TYR A 118 -9.52 -1.39 -0.86
N LYS A 119 -10.60 -1.01 -0.16
CA LYS A 119 -11.11 -1.78 0.99
C LYS A 119 -11.53 -3.20 0.58
N CYS A 120 -11.98 -3.36 -0.67
CA CYS A 120 -12.32 -4.67 -1.25
C CYS A 120 -11.31 -5.09 -2.33
N HIS A 121 -10.77 -4.14 -3.10
CA HIS A 121 -9.77 -4.37 -4.14
C HIS A 121 -8.37 -3.99 -3.68
N VAL A 122 -7.78 -4.80 -2.79
CA VAL A 122 -6.44 -4.55 -2.24
C VAL A 122 -5.39 -4.37 -3.36
N PHE A 123 -4.46 -3.45 -3.19
CA PHE A 123 -3.39 -3.21 -4.16
C PHE A 123 -2.35 -4.33 -4.13
N HIS A 124 -1.61 -4.50 -5.24
CA HIS A 124 -0.54 -5.49 -5.33
C HIS A 124 -0.97 -6.85 -4.75
N GLN A 125 -2.15 -7.33 -5.17
CA GLN A 125 -2.70 -8.62 -4.77
C GLN A 125 -2.49 -9.63 -5.90
N ASN A 126 -2.04 -10.84 -5.55
CA ASN A 126 -1.89 -11.90 -6.54
C ASN A 126 -3.29 -12.20 -7.10
N SER A 127 -3.38 -12.33 -8.41
CA SER A 127 -4.60 -12.68 -9.12
C SER A 127 -4.69 -14.18 -9.40
N LEU A 128 -3.59 -14.91 -9.22
CA LEU A 128 -3.47 -16.32 -9.62
C LEU A 128 -4.13 -17.31 -8.65
N HIS A 129 -4.29 -16.97 -7.38
CA HIS A 129 -4.85 -17.86 -6.35
C HIS A 129 -6.26 -17.47 -5.86
N HIS A 130 -6.91 -16.48 -6.49
CA HIS A 130 -8.21 -15.93 -6.08
C HIS A 130 -9.21 -15.73 -7.24
N ASP A 131 -9.29 -16.67 -8.19
CA ASP A 131 -10.22 -16.62 -9.34
C ASP A 131 -10.18 -15.30 -10.12
N ALA A 132 -9.04 -14.60 -10.17
CA ALA A 132 -9.05 -13.26 -10.73
C ALA A 132 -9.37 -13.24 -12.23
N TYR A 133 -9.19 -14.35 -12.96
CA TYR A 133 -9.65 -14.46 -14.35
C TYR A 133 -11.12 -14.87 -14.48
N GLY A 134 -11.77 -15.24 -13.37
CA GLY A 134 -13.21 -15.33 -13.28
C GLY A 134 -13.84 -13.98 -13.60
N LYS A 135 -14.98 -14.01 -14.29
CA LYS A 135 -15.78 -12.79 -14.46
C LYS A 135 -16.23 -12.36 -13.07
N SER A 136 -15.99 -11.10 -12.71
CA SER A 136 -16.60 -10.53 -11.52
C SER A 136 -18.13 -10.59 -11.66
N GLU A 137 -18.86 -10.70 -10.54
CA GLU A 137 -20.34 -10.61 -10.53
C GLU A 137 -20.87 -9.32 -11.16
N SER A 138 -20.03 -8.29 -11.28
CA SER A 138 -20.35 -7.08 -12.04
C SER A 138 -20.39 -7.30 -13.56
N LYS A 139 -20.04 -8.49 -14.06
CA LYS A 139 -19.92 -8.87 -15.48
C LYS A 139 -20.64 -10.18 -15.81
N SER A 140 -21.47 -10.70 -14.89
CA SER A 140 -22.25 -11.94 -15.08
C SER A 140 -23.58 -11.74 -15.81
N ASN A 141 -23.93 -10.49 -16.20
CA ASN A 141 -25.12 -10.16 -16.99
C ASN A 141 -24.74 -9.41 -18.28
#